data_AF-A0ABD3M9A7-F1
#
_entry.id   AF-A0ABD3M9A7-F1
#
_cell.length_a   1.000
_cell.length_b   1.000
_cell.length_c   1.000
_cell.angle_alpha   90.00
_cell.angle_beta   90.00
_cell.angle_gamma   90.00
#
_symmetry.space_group_name_H-M   'P 1'
#
loop_
_entity.id
_entity.type
_entity.pdbx_description
1 polymer ?
#
loop_
_entity_poly.entity_id
_entity_poly.type
_entity_poly.pdbx_seq_one_letter_code
_entity_poly.pdbx_strand_id
1 'polypeptide(L)'
;MTCKRVVRVIIYATLAFSGVTYYHSSSLLDQYHCDNITRPTDNITRSSASKSRIFYNLFIRSVEDEDRVRSIVEEQFQHLNPLLHDTNVSIISIGHPLSSMPYNLSISVHYNQGSELLTLHTLWEYCKSNNNPSTKVIYLHSKGSFHPTRQNELLRNFLTLGALSEECANLPDSCNVCSSRMSPLPHPHTSGNMWLARCDYVAQLFNPFMTYDHILFRRDNGCKGWGRYLAEHWVHSHPSVKPCDLYPGKEFTWYYHGIPQGAQLELRELKLAPRFQFEDYVKRRICDHESRVENFVSERMANYELLYNITEVDVDWWGWEFVHRSFQ
;
A
#
# COMPACT_ATOMS: atom_id res chain seq x y z
N MET A 1 -27.33 7.85 4.17
CA MET A 1 -27.60 7.41 5.55
C MET A 1 -26.31 6.86 6.12
N THR A 2 -25.53 7.69 6.81
CA THR A 2 -24.45 7.18 7.67
C THR A 2 -25.01 7.15 9.08
N CYS A 3 -25.59 6.01 9.43
CA CYS A 3 -25.89 5.69 10.82
C CYS A 3 -24.54 5.36 11.45
N LYS A 4 -23.99 6.23 12.31
CA LYS A 4 -22.75 5.90 13.02
C LYS A 4 -23.09 4.95 14.15
N ARG A 5 -22.77 3.67 13.94
CA ARG A 5 -22.82 2.63 14.96
C ARG A 5 -21.56 2.76 15.82
N VAL A 6 -21.70 3.17 17.07
CA VAL A 6 -20.59 3.15 18.02
C VAL A 6 -20.63 1.81 18.75
N VAL A 7 -19.65 0.95 18.49
CA VAL A 7 -19.51 -0.34 19.19
C VAL A 7 -18.39 -0.20 20.21
N ARG A 8 -18.71 -0.27 21.51
CA ARG A 8 -17.70 -0.42 22.57
C ARG A 8 -17.45 -1.90 22.78
N VAL A 9 -16.26 -2.37 22.41
CA VAL A 9 -15.80 -3.72 22.74
C VAL A 9 -15.01 -3.65 24.05
N ILE A 10 -15.55 -4.22 25.11
CA ILE A 10 -14.82 -4.39 26.38
C ILE A 10 -14.17 -5.77 26.34
N ILE A 11 -12.84 -5.81 26.21
CA ILE A 11 -12.06 -7.06 26.30
C ILE A 11 -11.68 -7.26 27.77
N TYR A 12 -12.21 -8.29 28.41
CA TYR A 12 -11.75 -8.72 29.73
C TYR A 12 -10.65 -9.78 29.57
N ALA A 13 -9.44 -9.45 30.03
CA ALA A 13 -8.39 -10.44 30.27
C ALA A 13 -8.65 -11.14 31.62
N THR A 14 -8.92 -12.44 31.61
CA THR A 14 -9.06 -13.23 32.84
C THR A 14 -7.69 -13.79 33.24
N LEU A 15 -7.17 -13.34 34.39
CA LEU A 15 -6.08 -14.01 35.09
C LEU A 15 -6.66 -15.23 35.81
N ALA A 16 -6.33 -16.43 35.30
CA ALA A 16 -6.77 -17.68 35.90
C ALA A 16 -5.99 -17.97 37.19
N PHE A 17 -6.53 -17.53 38.34
CA PHE A 17 -6.26 -18.17 39.62
C PHE A 17 -7.57 -18.77 40.13
N SER A 18 -7.54 -20.08 40.37
CA SER A 18 -8.63 -20.91 40.91
C SER A 18 -9.90 -21.07 40.06
N GLY A 19 -9.88 -22.04 39.14
CA GLY A 19 -10.83 -23.16 39.13
C GLY A 19 -12.33 -22.92 39.20
N VAL A 20 -12.89 -21.86 38.59
CA VAL A 20 -14.34 -21.78 38.30
C VAL A 20 -14.57 -21.04 36.97
N THR A 21 -15.09 -21.73 35.96
CA THR A 21 -15.55 -21.14 34.70
C THR A 21 -17.02 -20.75 34.80
N TYR A 22 -17.32 -19.44 34.72
CA TYR A 22 -18.67 -18.92 34.51
C TYR A 22 -18.80 -18.40 33.07
N TYR A 23 -19.79 -18.91 32.33
CA TYR A 23 -20.24 -18.29 31.08
C TYR A 23 -21.36 -17.31 31.42
N HIS A 24 -21.15 -16.02 31.13
CA HIS A 24 -22.19 -15.00 31.21
C HIS A 24 -22.33 -14.33 29.84
N SER A 25 -23.50 -14.46 29.20
CA SER A 25 -23.86 -13.64 28.04
C SER A 25 -24.41 -12.30 28.52
N SER A 26 -23.89 -11.19 28.01
CA SER A 26 -24.49 -9.87 28.20
C SER A 26 -25.19 -9.40 26.92
N SER A 27 -26.37 -8.82 27.08
CA SER A 27 -27.21 -8.26 26.04
C SER A 27 -26.73 -6.86 25.61
N LEU A 28 -26.73 -6.62 24.30
CA LEU A 28 -26.50 -5.32 23.67
C LEU A 28 -27.66 -4.36 23.96
N LEU A 29 -27.36 -3.11 24.35
CA LEU A 29 -28.34 -2.03 24.42
C LEU A 29 -28.12 -1.11 23.21
N ASP A 30 -29.08 -1.09 22.30
CA ASP A 30 -29.07 -0.26 21.10
C ASP A 30 -29.80 1.08 21.35
N GLN A 31 -29.19 2.20 20.95
CA GLN A 31 -29.87 3.48 20.79
C GLN A 31 -29.53 4.08 19.43
N TYR A 32 -30.57 4.57 18.73
CA TYR A 32 -30.48 5.19 17.41
C TYR A 32 -31.02 6.63 17.47
N HIS A 33 -30.31 7.57 16.85
CA HIS A 33 -30.82 8.90 16.53
C HIS A 33 -30.58 9.17 15.04
N CYS A 34 -31.57 9.73 14.34
CA CYS A 34 -31.54 9.97 12.90
C CYS A 34 -32.03 11.37 12.58
N ASP A 35 -31.28 12.10 11.75
CA ASP A 35 -31.72 13.36 11.11
C ASP A 35 -31.82 13.18 9.59
N ASN A 36 -32.83 13.84 8.99
CA ASN A 36 -33.20 13.73 7.59
C ASN A 36 -32.40 14.72 6.71
N ILE A 37 -31.75 14.22 5.65
CA ILE A 37 -31.19 15.05 4.57
C ILE A 37 -31.70 14.55 3.21
N THR A 38 -32.38 15.45 2.48
CA THR A 38 -32.83 15.32 1.10
C THR A 38 -31.66 15.42 0.10
N ARG A 39 -31.61 14.51 -0.88
CA ARG A 39 -30.62 14.49 -1.98
C ARG A 39 -31.04 15.42 -3.13
N PRO A 40 -30.14 16.25 -3.68
CA PRO A 40 -30.24 16.76 -5.04
C PRO A 40 -29.62 15.75 -6.03
N THR A 41 -30.20 15.67 -7.22
CA THR A 41 -29.76 14.86 -8.36
C THR A 41 -28.60 15.54 -9.11
N ASP A 42 -27.46 14.84 -9.21
CA ASP A 42 -26.26 15.33 -9.89
C ASP A 42 -26.35 15.20 -11.42
N ASN A 43 -26.19 16.32 -12.13
CA ASN A 43 -25.73 16.35 -13.52
C ASN A 43 -24.20 16.51 -13.51
N ILE A 44 -23.47 15.39 -13.52
CA ILE A 44 -22.00 15.41 -13.56
C ILE A 44 -21.54 15.63 -15.00
N THR A 45 -21.18 16.87 -15.31
CA THR A 45 -20.24 17.17 -16.39
C THR A 45 -18.93 16.40 -16.11
N ARG A 46 -18.52 15.52 -17.03
CA ARG A 46 -17.21 14.86 -17.02
C ARG A 46 -16.10 15.93 -17.05
N SER A 47 -15.69 16.39 -15.87
CA SER A 47 -14.39 17.05 -15.67
C SER A 47 -13.32 16.11 -16.22
N SER A 48 -12.41 16.62 -17.07
CA SER A 48 -11.29 15.81 -17.54
C SER A 48 -10.51 15.34 -16.33
N ALA A 49 -10.52 14.03 -16.07
CA ALA A 49 -9.80 13.47 -14.94
C ALA A 49 -8.34 13.95 -14.97
N SER A 50 -7.85 14.49 -13.85
CA SER A 50 -6.46 14.90 -13.70
C SER A 50 -5.55 13.70 -13.94
N LYS A 51 -4.54 13.90 -14.79
CA LYS A 51 -3.51 12.88 -15.03
C LYS A 51 -2.75 12.58 -13.74
N SER A 52 -2.37 11.32 -13.55
CA SER A 52 -1.62 10.90 -12.36
C SER A 52 -0.15 11.29 -12.48
N ARG A 53 0.42 11.90 -11.43
CA ARG A 53 1.84 12.30 -11.39
C ARG A 53 2.72 11.11 -10.98
N ILE A 54 3.80 10.87 -11.70
CA ILE A 54 4.68 9.72 -11.44
C ILE A 54 5.92 10.16 -10.66
N PHE A 55 6.26 9.40 -9.62
CA PHE A 55 7.51 9.48 -8.87
C PHE A 55 8.25 8.14 -9.02
N TYR A 56 9.45 8.21 -9.57
CA TYR A 56 10.24 7.03 -9.92
C TYR A 56 11.53 6.99 -9.12
N ASN A 57 11.70 5.92 -8.34
CA ASN A 57 12.92 5.65 -7.59
C ASN A 57 13.89 4.81 -8.44
N LEU A 58 14.91 5.47 -8.98
CA LEU A 58 15.92 4.87 -9.84
C LEU A 58 17.18 4.53 -9.03
N PHE A 59 17.45 3.24 -8.82
CA PHE A 59 18.70 2.79 -8.21
C PHE A 59 19.63 2.14 -9.25
N ILE A 60 20.92 2.51 -9.19
CA ILE A 60 22.01 1.91 -9.99
C ILE A 60 23.20 1.70 -9.06
N ARG A 61 23.73 0.49 -8.95
CA ARG A 61 24.82 0.21 -7.99
C ARG A 61 26.18 0.66 -8.53
N SER A 62 26.46 0.40 -9.80
CA SER A 62 27.73 0.72 -10.45
C SER A 62 27.56 0.87 -11.97
N VAL A 63 28.64 1.24 -12.66
CA VAL A 63 28.66 1.45 -14.11
C VAL A 63 28.31 0.18 -14.89
N GLU A 64 28.66 -0.99 -14.37
CA GLU A 64 28.37 -2.29 -15.00
C GLU A 64 26.87 -2.60 -15.03
N ASP A 65 26.07 -1.93 -14.19
CA ASP A 65 24.62 -2.10 -14.14
C ASP A 65 23.87 -1.16 -15.08
N GLU A 66 24.55 -0.20 -15.70
CA GLU A 66 23.93 0.94 -16.38
C GLU A 66 22.99 0.51 -17.51
N ASP A 67 23.47 -0.32 -18.44
CA ASP A 67 22.69 -0.77 -19.60
C ASP A 67 21.46 -1.56 -19.17
N ARG A 68 21.62 -2.45 -18.19
CA ARG A 68 20.51 -3.25 -17.66
C ARG A 68 19.47 -2.36 -16.97
N VAL A 69 19.90 -1.38 -16.18
CA VAL A 69 18.96 -0.46 -15.53
C VAL A 69 18.28 0.44 -16.55
N ARG A 70 18.97 0.86 -17.63
CA ARG A 70 18.35 1.58 -18.74
C ARG A 70 17.24 0.75 -19.39
N SER A 71 17.49 -0.53 -19.68
CA SER A 71 16.47 -1.44 -20.20
C SER A 71 15.28 -1.63 -19.24
N ILE A 72 15.52 -1.62 -17.92
CA ILE A 72 14.43 -1.64 -16.92
C ILE A 72 13.56 -0.38 -17.03
N VAL A 73 14.18 0.81 -17.15
CA VAL A 73 13.43 2.07 -17.32
C VAL A 73 12.64 2.04 -18.63
N GLU A 74 13.26 1.58 -19.72
CA GLU A 74 12.60 1.46 -21.03
C GLU A 74 11.37 0.53 -20.97
N GLU A 75 11.53 -0.64 -20.36
CA GLU A 75 10.48 -1.63 -20.14
C GLU A 75 9.33 -1.05 -19.32
N GLN A 76 9.61 -0.32 -18.23
CA GLN A 76 8.54 0.20 -17.40
C GLN A 76 7.82 1.37 -18.06
N PHE A 77 8.55 2.26 -18.75
CA PHE A 77 8.02 3.50 -19.28
C PHE A 77 7.33 3.32 -20.64
N GLN A 78 7.51 2.18 -21.32
CA GLN A 78 6.70 1.83 -22.49
C GLN A 78 5.20 1.71 -22.16
N HIS A 79 4.85 1.49 -20.88
CA HIS A 79 3.47 1.37 -20.41
C HIS A 79 2.84 2.72 -20.05
N LEU A 80 3.55 3.83 -20.22
CA LEU A 80 2.96 5.14 -19.97
C LEU A 80 1.87 5.46 -21.00
N ASN A 81 0.67 5.73 -20.51
CA ASN A 81 -0.42 6.27 -21.31
C ASN A 81 -0.51 7.80 -21.11
N PRO A 82 -0.19 8.63 -22.11
CA PRO A 82 -0.23 10.09 -21.98
C PRO A 82 -1.62 10.67 -21.72
N LEU A 83 -2.70 9.90 -21.90
CA LEU A 83 -4.06 10.33 -21.53
C LEU A 83 -4.32 10.18 -20.03
N LEU A 84 -3.63 9.24 -19.36
CA LEU A 84 -3.83 8.91 -17.95
C LEU A 84 -2.70 9.44 -17.05
N HIS A 85 -1.49 9.57 -17.59
CA HIS A 85 -0.28 9.86 -16.82
C HIS A 85 0.36 11.19 -17.24
N ASP A 86 0.85 11.93 -16.26
CA ASP A 86 1.71 13.07 -16.50
C ASP A 86 3.07 12.56 -17.01
N THR A 87 3.45 13.00 -18.21
CA THR A 87 4.70 12.60 -18.86
C THR A 87 5.93 13.28 -18.24
N ASN A 88 5.72 14.33 -17.45
CA ASN A 88 6.78 14.93 -16.64
C ASN A 88 6.99 14.09 -15.37
N VAL A 89 7.79 13.03 -15.47
CA VAL A 89 8.06 12.12 -14.35
C VAL A 89 9.09 12.72 -13.39
N SER A 90 8.81 12.67 -12.09
CA SER A 90 9.80 13.03 -11.05
C SER A 90 10.72 11.84 -10.80
N ILE A 91 11.98 11.94 -11.21
CA ILE A 91 12.94 10.84 -11.12
C ILE A 91 14.00 11.20 -10.09
N ILE A 92 14.07 10.41 -9.01
CA ILE A 92 15.17 10.47 -8.05
C ILE A 92 16.09 9.29 -8.29
N SER A 93 17.34 9.60 -8.66
CA SER A 93 18.39 8.63 -8.92
C SER A 93 19.28 8.46 -7.68
N ILE A 94 19.63 7.22 -7.35
CA ILE A 94 20.47 6.86 -6.21
C ILE A 94 21.58 5.91 -6.67
N GLY A 95 22.81 6.17 -6.23
CA GLY A 95 23.99 5.34 -6.47
C GLY A 95 24.84 5.87 -7.63
N HIS A 96 25.07 5.06 -8.65
CA HIS A 96 25.81 5.48 -9.85
C HIS A 96 24.91 6.33 -10.77
N PRO A 97 25.38 7.45 -11.33
CA PRO A 97 24.59 8.25 -12.26
C PRO A 97 24.40 7.53 -13.59
N LEU A 98 23.19 7.60 -14.16
CA LEU A 98 22.92 7.11 -15.52
C LEU A 98 23.47 8.12 -16.54
N SER A 99 24.24 7.67 -17.54
CA SER A 99 24.82 8.57 -18.56
C SER A 99 23.76 9.20 -19.47
N SER A 100 22.67 8.47 -19.73
CA SER A 100 21.58 8.89 -20.59
C SER A 100 20.27 8.21 -20.18
N MET A 101 19.18 8.99 -20.20
CA MET A 101 17.83 8.52 -19.91
C MET A 101 17.07 8.24 -21.21
N PRO A 102 16.25 7.18 -21.27
CA PRO A 102 15.38 6.93 -22.42
C PRO A 102 14.24 7.97 -22.50
N TYR A 103 13.59 8.05 -23.67
CA TYR A 103 12.41 8.88 -23.92
C TYR A 103 12.53 10.38 -23.60
N ASN A 104 13.75 10.94 -23.65
CA ASN A 104 14.05 12.34 -23.27
C ASN A 104 13.63 12.70 -21.83
N LEU A 105 13.56 11.70 -20.95
CA LEU A 105 13.31 11.93 -19.53
C LEU A 105 14.52 12.60 -18.88
N SER A 106 14.26 13.43 -17.87
CA SER A 106 15.33 14.05 -17.08
C SER A 106 15.32 13.50 -15.65
N ILE A 107 16.50 13.18 -15.12
CA ILE A 107 16.67 12.93 -13.69
C ILE A 107 16.44 14.26 -12.95
N SER A 108 15.47 14.27 -12.04
CA SER A 108 15.15 15.47 -11.25
C SER A 108 16.24 15.76 -10.22
N VAL A 109 16.70 14.72 -9.52
CA VAL A 109 17.77 14.81 -8.53
C VAL A 109 18.56 13.51 -8.51
N HIS A 110 19.88 13.60 -8.32
CA HIS A 110 20.76 12.45 -8.11
C HIS A 110 21.44 12.50 -6.74
N TYR A 111 21.51 11.35 -6.08
CA TYR A 111 22.19 11.14 -4.80
C TYR A 111 23.18 9.99 -4.90
N ASN A 112 24.40 10.18 -4.40
CA ASN A 112 25.40 9.10 -4.35
C ASN A 112 24.99 7.94 -3.41
N GLN A 113 24.21 8.25 -2.38
CA GLN A 113 23.72 7.30 -1.38
C GLN A 113 22.31 7.69 -0.95
N GLY A 114 21.52 6.71 -0.55
CA GLY A 114 20.16 6.94 -0.11
C GLY A 114 19.33 5.67 -0.09
N SER A 115 18.03 5.85 0.12
CA SER A 115 17.04 4.78 0.04
C SER A 115 15.79 5.28 -0.67
N GLU A 116 14.84 4.37 -0.88
CA GLU A 116 13.51 4.65 -1.43
C GLU A 116 12.75 5.76 -0.69
N LEU A 117 13.11 6.01 0.57
CA LEU A 117 12.54 7.07 1.39
C LEU A 117 12.75 8.48 0.79
N LEU A 118 13.82 8.70 0.01
CA LEU A 118 14.03 9.98 -0.70
C LEU A 118 12.88 10.26 -1.66
N THR A 119 12.56 9.27 -2.49
CA THR A 119 11.48 9.37 -3.49
C THR A 119 10.12 9.45 -2.82
N LEU A 120 9.88 8.64 -1.79
CA LEU A 120 8.63 8.67 -1.02
C LEU A 120 8.43 10.01 -0.32
N HIS A 121 9.50 10.62 0.22
CA HIS A 121 9.41 11.94 0.87
C HIS A 121 9.05 13.02 -0.16
N THR A 122 9.67 13.03 -1.34
CA THR A 122 9.31 13.99 -2.40
C THR A 122 7.88 13.81 -2.89
N LEU A 123 7.40 12.56 -3.03
CA LEU A 123 6.00 12.26 -3.34
C LEU A 123 5.08 12.77 -2.23
N TRP A 124 5.43 12.54 -0.97
CA TRP A 124 4.67 12.97 0.19
C TRP A 124 4.52 14.50 0.23
N GLU A 125 5.63 15.25 0.08
CA GLU A 125 5.62 16.72 0.01
C GLU A 125 4.72 17.26 -1.12
N TYR A 126 4.77 16.60 -2.30
CA TYR A 126 3.87 16.93 -3.39
C TYR A 126 2.40 16.76 -2.97
N CYS A 127 2.04 15.64 -2.33
CA CYS A 127 0.69 15.42 -1.87
C CYS A 127 0.27 16.30 -0.69
N LYS A 128 1.20 16.72 0.18
CA LYS A 128 0.94 17.75 1.21
C LYS A 128 0.54 19.07 0.56
N SER A 129 1.18 19.43 -0.54
CA SER A 129 0.92 20.67 -1.28
C SER A 129 -0.30 20.56 -2.22
N ASN A 130 -0.70 19.35 -2.60
CA ASN A 130 -1.79 19.06 -3.53
C ASN A 130 -2.83 18.11 -2.88
N ASN A 131 -3.22 18.40 -1.64
CA ASN A 131 -4.12 17.59 -0.83
C ASN A 131 -5.57 17.66 -1.38
N ASN A 132 -5.86 16.84 -2.39
CA ASN A 132 -7.15 16.75 -3.04
C ASN A 132 -7.44 15.29 -3.46
N PRO A 133 -8.66 14.78 -3.26
CA PRO A 133 -9.03 13.41 -3.64
C PRO A 133 -8.93 13.12 -5.14
N SER A 134 -9.05 14.14 -6.00
CA SER A 134 -8.88 13.98 -7.46
C SER A 134 -7.42 13.91 -7.90
N THR A 135 -6.49 14.43 -7.10
CA THR A 135 -5.05 14.36 -7.39
C THR A 135 -4.53 12.97 -7.05
N LYS A 136 -3.92 12.30 -8.03
CA LYS A 136 -3.37 10.95 -7.89
C LYS A 136 -1.88 10.97 -8.18
N VAL A 137 -1.16 10.13 -7.45
CA VAL A 137 0.27 9.90 -7.63
C VAL A 137 0.54 8.42 -7.84
N ILE A 138 1.56 8.12 -8.63
CA ILE A 138 2.05 6.79 -8.88
C ILE A 138 3.47 6.72 -8.35
N TYR A 139 3.75 5.71 -7.53
CA TYR A 139 5.09 5.37 -7.10
C TYR A 139 5.56 4.14 -7.87
N LEU A 140 6.72 4.27 -8.52
CA LEU A 140 7.41 3.20 -9.22
C LEU A 140 8.86 3.14 -8.75
N HIS A 141 9.51 1.99 -8.90
CA HIS A 141 10.94 1.87 -8.66
C HIS A 141 11.60 0.85 -9.60
N SER A 142 12.93 0.93 -9.74
CA SER A 142 13.69 0.04 -10.62
C SER A 142 13.90 -1.38 -10.05
N LYS A 143 12.84 -2.09 -9.63
CA LYS A 143 12.95 -3.43 -9.01
C LYS A 143 13.83 -4.38 -9.84
N GLY A 144 14.73 -5.09 -9.16
CA GLY A 144 15.70 -5.97 -9.82
C GLY A 144 16.96 -5.25 -10.30
N SER A 145 17.05 -3.92 -10.16
CA SER A 145 18.30 -3.17 -10.36
C SER A 145 19.41 -3.65 -9.43
N PHE A 146 19.12 -3.92 -8.15
CA PHE A 146 20.14 -4.39 -7.21
C PHE A 146 20.35 -5.93 -7.22
N HIS A 147 19.29 -6.69 -7.51
CA HIS A 147 19.29 -8.15 -7.52
C HIS A 147 18.66 -8.67 -8.82
N PRO A 148 19.42 -8.75 -9.92
CA PRO A 148 18.88 -9.17 -11.22
C PRO A 148 18.56 -10.66 -11.20
N THR A 149 17.28 -11.00 -11.16
CA THR A 149 16.79 -12.38 -11.24
C THR A 149 15.55 -12.42 -12.12
N ARG A 150 15.28 -13.58 -12.72
CA ARG A 150 14.07 -13.78 -13.53
C ARG A 150 12.79 -13.48 -12.73
N GLN A 151 12.76 -13.84 -11.45
CA GLN A 151 11.63 -13.57 -10.58
C GLN A 151 11.42 -12.06 -10.34
N ASN A 152 12.50 -11.28 -10.24
CA ASN A 152 12.40 -9.82 -10.15
C ASN A 152 11.90 -9.20 -11.45
N GLU A 153 12.27 -9.73 -12.62
CA GLU A 153 11.72 -9.27 -13.90
C GLU A 153 10.21 -9.53 -13.99
N LEU A 154 9.79 -10.76 -13.69
CA LEU A 154 8.38 -11.14 -13.70
C LEU A 154 7.56 -10.28 -12.73
N LEU A 155 8.07 -10.13 -11.50
CA LEU A 155 7.43 -9.32 -10.48
C LEU A 155 7.35 -7.85 -10.92
N ARG A 156 8.47 -7.28 -11.39
CA ARG A 156 8.52 -5.87 -11.84
C ARG A 156 7.50 -5.60 -12.94
N ASN A 157 7.44 -6.46 -13.96
CA ASN A 157 6.50 -6.30 -15.06
C ASN A 157 5.05 -6.30 -14.55
N PHE A 158 4.68 -7.32 -13.76
CA PHE A 158 3.35 -7.43 -13.18
C PHE A 158 2.96 -6.21 -12.31
N LEU A 159 3.88 -5.73 -11.48
CA LEU A 159 3.65 -4.58 -10.61
C LEU A 159 3.52 -3.26 -11.39
N THR A 160 4.38 -3.07 -12.39
CA THR A 160 4.36 -1.88 -13.25
C THR A 160 3.05 -1.79 -14.03
N LEU A 161 2.61 -2.91 -14.61
CA LEU A 161 1.35 -2.98 -15.35
C LEU A 161 0.15 -2.59 -14.48
N GLY A 162 0.11 -2.99 -13.22
CA GLY A 162 -0.99 -2.62 -12.34
C GLY A 162 -0.94 -1.17 -11.91
N ALA A 163 0.22 -0.66 -11.49
CA ALA A 163 0.37 0.73 -11.05
C ALA A 163 0.08 1.74 -12.17
N LEU A 164 0.32 1.37 -13.44
CA LEU A 164 0.06 2.18 -14.63
C LEU A 164 -1.25 1.81 -15.36
N SER A 165 -2.09 0.97 -14.77
CA SER A 165 -3.32 0.49 -15.40
C SER A 165 -4.42 1.54 -15.48
N GLU A 166 -5.32 1.38 -16.45
CA GLU A 166 -6.52 2.21 -16.56
C GLU A 166 -7.45 2.01 -15.36
N GLU A 167 -7.53 0.79 -14.83
CA GLU A 167 -8.29 0.44 -13.65
C GLU A 167 -7.82 1.24 -12.42
N CYS A 168 -6.51 1.29 -12.17
CA CYS A 168 -5.98 2.12 -11.08
C CYS A 168 -6.13 3.63 -11.37
N ALA A 169 -5.97 4.07 -12.63
CA ALA A 169 -6.18 5.47 -12.98
C ALA A 169 -7.63 5.93 -12.71
N ASN A 170 -8.59 5.02 -12.89
CA ASN A 170 -10.02 5.21 -12.62
C ASN A 170 -10.44 4.70 -11.23
N LEU A 171 -9.58 4.88 -10.22
CA LEU A 171 -9.84 4.49 -8.83
C LEU A 171 -11.19 5.03 -8.32
N PRO A 172 -12.12 4.19 -7.83
CA PRO A 172 -13.38 4.64 -7.25
C PRO A 172 -13.17 5.27 -5.87
N ASP A 173 -14.15 5.99 -5.35
CA ASP A 173 -14.05 6.67 -4.05
C ASP A 173 -14.05 5.70 -2.85
N SER A 174 -14.44 4.45 -3.08
CA SER A 174 -14.28 3.37 -2.10
C SER A 174 -12.81 2.96 -1.90
N CYS A 175 -11.89 3.42 -2.74
CA CYS A 175 -10.47 3.10 -2.69
C CYS A 175 -9.62 4.38 -2.64
N ASN A 176 -8.50 4.35 -1.91
CA ASN A 176 -7.51 5.43 -1.92
C ASN A 176 -6.09 4.97 -2.26
N VAL A 177 -5.86 3.66 -2.38
CA VAL A 177 -4.63 3.03 -2.87
C VAL A 177 -4.99 1.91 -3.85
N CYS A 178 -4.22 1.77 -4.93
CA CYS A 178 -4.37 0.74 -5.95
C CYS A 178 -3.01 0.12 -6.29
N SER A 179 -2.97 -1.20 -6.45
CA SER A 179 -1.76 -1.92 -6.86
C SER A 179 -2.11 -3.23 -7.57
N SER A 180 -1.13 -3.95 -8.12
CA SER A 180 -1.42 -5.27 -8.71
C SER A 180 -1.89 -6.27 -7.65
N ARG A 181 -1.33 -6.20 -6.43
CA ARG A 181 -1.69 -7.03 -5.26
C ARG A 181 -1.36 -6.28 -3.96
N MET A 182 -2.33 -6.23 -3.05
CA MET A 182 -2.10 -5.87 -1.65
C MET A 182 -2.05 -7.16 -0.80
N SER A 183 -1.08 -7.22 0.10
CA SER A 183 -0.94 -8.30 1.08
C SER A 183 -1.11 -7.73 2.49
N PRO A 184 -2.08 -8.22 3.30
CA PRO A 184 -2.28 -7.77 4.68
C PRO A 184 -1.28 -8.35 5.68
N LEU A 185 -0.68 -9.50 5.34
CA LEU A 185 0.27 -10.23 6.17
C LEU A 185 1.66 -10.29 5.51
N PRO A 186 2.74 -10.33 6.31
CA PRO A 186 2.76 -10.27 7.78
C PRO A 186 2.54 -8.83 8.31
N HIS A 187 2.71 -7.85 7.42
CA HIS A 187 2.23 -6.49 7.57
C HIS A 187 1.54 -6.05 6.27
N PRO A 188 0.67 -5.04 6.32
CA PRO A 188 0.09 -4.43 5.12
C PRO A 188 1.20 -3.89 4.22
N HIS A 189 1.28 -4.39 3.00
CA HIS A 189 2.21 -3.90 1.98
C HIS A 189 1.71 -4.23 0.58
N THR A 190 2.28 -3.53 -0.40
CA THR A 190 2.24 -3.95 -1.79
C THR A 190 3.59 -4.56 -2.11
N SER A 191 3.61 -5.83 -2.55
CA SER A 191 4.84 -6.52 -2.93
C SER A 191 5.61 -5.69 -3.96
N GLY A 192 6.89 -5.46 -3.72
CA GLY A 192 7.75 -4.66 -4.62
C GLY A 192 7.40 -3.18 -4.72
N ASN A 193 6.58 -2.63 -3.82
CA ASN A 193 6.40 -1.19 -3.62
C ASN A 193 6.12 -0.40 -4.92
N MET A 194 5.12 -0.82 -5.71
CA MET A 194 4.64 -0.02 -6.85
C MET A 194 3.13 0.09 -6.82
N TRP A 195 2.61 1.30 -6.85
CA TRP A 195 1.21 1.56 -6.57
C TRP A 195 0.78 2.94 -7.06
N LEU A 196 -0.54 3.15 -7.16
CA LEU A 196 -1.19 4.44 -7.33
C LEU A 196 -1.94 4.78 -6.03
N ALA A 197 -1.92 6.05 -5.61
CA ALA A 197 -2.73 6.51 -4.48
C ALA A 197 -3.27 7.93 -4.69
N ARG A 198 -4.31 8.29 -3.94
CA ARG A 198 -4.82 9.67 -3.89
C ARG A 198 -3.98 10.52 -2.95
N CYS A 199 -3.77 11.78 -3.30
CA CYS A 199 -2.93 12.66 -2.50
C CYS A 199 -3.54 13.03 -1.16
N ASP A 200 -4.87 13.08 -1.05
CA ASP A 200 -5.54 13.36 0.22
C ASP A 200 -5.30 12.26 1.26
N TYR A 201 -5.19 11.01 0.81
CA TYR A 201 -4.74 9.90 1.64
C TYR A 201 -3.25 9.99 1.96
N VAL A 202 -2.40 10.14 0.94
CA VAL A 202 -0.93 10.20 1.14
C VAL A 202 -0.52 11.34 2.09
N ALA A 203 -1.22 12.48 2.05
CA ALA A 203 -0.97 13.63 2.91
C ALA A 203 -1.23 13.35 4.41
N GLN A 204 -1.92 12.26 4.76
CA GLN A 204 -2.14 11.78 6.13
C GLN A 204 -1.02 10.86 6.61
N LEU A 205 -0.23 10.29 5.70
CA LEU A 205 0.87 9.40 6.07
C LEU A 205 1.96 10.18 6.82
N PHE A 206 2.68 9.47 7.69
CA PHE A 206 3.81 10.06 8.40
C PHE A 206 4.91 10.42 7.40
N ASN A 207 5.67 11.46 7.71
CA ASN A 207 6.80 11.87 6.86
C ASN A 207 7.81 10.71 6.75
N PRO A 208 8.19 10.24 5.54
CA PRO A 208 9.17 9.16 5.37
C PRO A 208 10.54 9.41 6.03
N PHE A 209 10.89 10.67 6.31
CA PHE A 209 12.10 11.07 7.04
C PHE A 209 11.89 11.31 8.53
N MET A 210 10.71 11.04 9.06
CA MET A 210 10.47 11.13 10.49
C MET A 210 11.49 10.24 11.22
N THR A 211 12.37 10.89 11.97
CA THR A 211 13.35 10.20 12.82
C THR A 211 12.61 9.66 14.02
N TYR A 212 12.27 8.37 13.99
CA TYR A 212 11.84 7.69 15.20
C TYR A 212 13.07 7.43 16.06
N ASP A 213 13.22 8.17 17.15
CA ASP A 213 14.12 7.78 18.25
C ASP A 213 13.68 6.47 18.92
N HIS A 214 12.50 5.96 18.55
CA HIS A 214 12.03 4.64 18.92
C HIS A 214 12.86 3.55 18.25
N ILE A 215 13.57 2.79 19.10
CA ILE A 215 14.38 1.60 18.79
C ILE A 215 13.66 0.61 17.86
N LEU A 216 12.32 0.59 17.86
CA LEU A 216 11.47 -0.30 17.07
C LEU A 216 11.75 -0.21 15.57
N PHE A 217 11.96 1.00 15.02
CA PHE A 217 12.22 1.17 13.58
C PHE A 217 13.70 1.07 13.21
N ARG A 218 14.61 1.02 14.18
CA ARG A 218 16.06 0.93 13.94
C ARG A 218 16.52 -0.49 13.61
N ARG A 219 15.71 -1.51 13.90
CA ARG A 219 16.01 -2.91 13.58
C ARG A 219 15.16 -3.38 12.42
N ASP A 220 15.80 -4.02 11.45
CA ASP A 220 15.10 -4.67 10.35
C ASP A 220 14.19 -5.76 10.89
N ASN A 221 12.89 -5.62 10.63
CA ASN A 221 11.91 -6.67 10.89
C ASN A 221 10.90 -6.71 9.75
N GLY A 222 11.10 -7.67 8.84
CA GLY A 222 10.22 -7.88 7.69
C GLY A 222 8.83 -8.42 8.06
N CYS A 223 8.64 -8.93 9.27
CA CYS A 223 7.32 -9.35 9.75
C CYS A 223 6.47 -8.15 10.19
N LYS A 224 7.12 -7.08 10.68
CA LYS A 224 6.44 -5.88 11.18
C LYS A 224 6.48 -4.69 10.21
N GLY A 225 7.23 -4.80 9.11
CA GLY A 225 7.41 -3.71 8.15
C GLY A 225 8.34 -2.61 8.68
N TRP A 226 9.33 -2.97 9.50
CA TRP A 226 10.25 -2.04 10.14
C TRP A 226 11.64 -2.03 9.48
N GLY A 227 12.43 -0.99 9.76
CA GLY A 227 13.76 -0.82 9.18
C GLY A 227 13.68 -0.67 7.66
N ARG A 228 14.45 -1.47 6.92
CA ARG A 228 14.45 -1.44 5.44
C ARG A 228 13.10 -1.76 4.80
N TYR A 229 12.18 -2.40 5.51
CA TYR A 229 10.84 -2.77 5.01
C TYR A 229 9.80 -1.65 5.17
N LEU A 230 10.18 -0.54 5.84
CA LEU A 230 9.28 0.58 6.09
C LEU A 230 8.75 1.19 4.79
N ALA A 231 9.58 1.28 3.76
CA ALA A 231 9.18 1.81 2.45
C ALA A 231 8.05 0.98 1.81
N GLU A 232 8.08 -0.35 1.97
CA GLU A 232 7.03 -1.25 1.46
C GLU A 232 5.74 -1.17 2.30
N HIS A 233 5.85 -0.89 3.60
CA HIS A 233 4.73 -0.75 4.52
C HIS A 233 4.04 0.63 4.45
N TRP A 234 4.80 1.68 4.13
CA TRP A 234 4.43 3.09 4.31
C TRP A 234 3.08 3.47 3.71
N VAL A 235 2.78 3.06 2.47
CA VAL A 235 1.50 3.42 1.82
C VAL A 235 0.29 2.76 2.47
N HIS A 236 0.46 1.74 3.31
CA HIS A 236 -0.61 1.03 4.01
C HIS A 236 -0.55 1.18 5.53
N SER A 237 0.28 2.11 6.04
CA SER A 237 0.54 2.22 7.47
C SER A 237 -0.52 3.01 8.25
N HIS A 238 -1.40 3.75 7.59
CA HIS A 238 -2.45 4.55 8.26
C HIS A 238 -3.80 3.81 8.30
N PRO A 239 -4.60 3.93 9.37
CA PRO A 239 -5.88 3.22 9.49
C PRO A 239 -6.95 3.66 8.49
N SER A 240 -6.84 4.87 7.91
CA SER A 240 -7.78 5.35 6.87
C SER A 240 -7.53 4.74 5.48
N VAL A 241 -6.55 3.84 5.33
CA VAL A 241 -6.29 3.16 4.06
C VAL A 241 -7.51 2.36 3.62
N LYS A 242 -7.88 2.51 2.35
CA LYS A 242 -8.92 1.74 1.66
C LYS A 242 -8.25 1.10 0.44
N PRO A 243 -7.52 -0.01 0.65
CA PRO A 243 -6.69 -0.58 -0.39
C PRO A 243 -7.56 -1.32 -1.40
N CYS A 244 -7.20 -1.18 -2.66
CA CYS A 244 -7.72 -1.99 -3.75
C CYS A 244 -6.55 -2.60 -4.51
N ASP A 245 -6.79 -3.74 -5.11
CA ASP A 245 -5.82 -4.36 -6.02
C ASP A 245 -6.50 -4.89 -7.27
N LEU A 246 -5.72 -5.44 -8.21
CA LEU A 246 -6.23 -5.85 -9.53
C LEU A 246 -6.28 -7.36 -9.71
N TYR A 247 -5.35 -8.10 -9.11
CA TYR A 247 -5.17 -9.50 -9.46
C TYR A 247 -6.19 -10.40 -8.73
N PRO A 248 -6.98 -11.22 -9.46
CA PRO A 248 -7.95 -12.10 -8.82
C PRO A 248 -7.33 -13.43 -8.33
N GLY A 249 -6.13 -13.80 -8.79
CA GLY A 249 -5.53 -15.11 -8.50
C GLY A 249 -4.92 -15.24 -7.10
N LYS A 250 -5.32 -16.27 -6.36
CA LYS A 250 -4.85 -16.56 -5.00
C LYS A 250 -3.45 -17.19 -4.92
N GLU A 251 -2.88 -17.56 -6.06
CA GLU A 251 -1.54 -18.11 -6.17
C GLU A 251 -0.43 -17.09 -5.85
N PHE A 252 -0.74 -15.79 -5.98
CA PHE A 252 0.17 -14.69 -5.66
C PHE A 252 -0.29 -13.94 -4.40
N THR A 253 0.02 -14.50 -3.23
CA THR A 253 -0.21 -13.86 -1.92
C THR A 253 1.07 -13.54 -1.16
N TRP A 254 2.20 -14.20 -1.51
CA TRP A 254 3.48 -14.08 -0.80
C TRP A 254 4.70 -14.12 -1.71
N TYR A 255 5.65 -13.21 -1.44
CA TYR A 255 7.00 -13.21 -2.00
C TYR A 255 6.98 -13.28 -3.54
N TYR A 256 7.75 -14.19 -4.15
CA TYR A 256 7.74 -14.43 -5.60
C TYR A 256 6.95 -15.69 -5.99
N HIS A 257 6.14 -16.26 -5.08
CA HIS A 257 5.38 -17.47 -5.39
C HIS A 257 4.16 -17.13 -6.24
N GLY A 258 3.99 -17.85 -7.35
CA GLY A 258 2.80 -17.74 -8.19
C GLY A 258 2.66 -16.39 -8.91
N ILE A 259 3.76 -15.68 -9.18
CA ILE A 259 3.72 -14.43 -9.94
C ILE A 259 3.00 -14.70 -11.28
N PRO A 260 1.91 -13.96 -11.59
CA PRO A 260 1.18 -14.13 -12.83
C PRO A 260 2.06 -13.94 -14.06
N GLN A 261 1.80 -14.76 -15.08
CA GLN A 261 2.53 -14.77 -16.35
C GLN A 261 1.58 -14.94 -17.53
N GLY A 262 2.03 -14.49 -18.71
CA GLY A 262 1.27 -14.63 -19.95
C GLY A 262 -0.13 -14.05 -19.84
N ALA A 263 -1.16 -14.84 -20.19
CA ALA A 263 -2.56 -14.42 -20.13
C ALA A 263 -3.02 -13.97 -18.73
N GLN A 264 -2.37 -14.42 -17.65
CA GLN A 264 -2.71 -13.98 -16.29
C GLN A 264 -2.36 -12.51 -16.02
N LEU A 265 -1.39 -11.93 -16.76
CA LEU A 265 -1.03 -10.50 -16.63
C LEU A 265 -2.13 -9.56 -17.16
N GLU A 266 -3.01 -10.08 -18.01
CA GLU A 266 -4.16 -9.37 -18.55
C GLU A 266 -5.39 -9.45 -17.62
N LEU A 267 -5.36 -10.32 -16.60
CA LEU A 267 -6.43 -10.41 -15.61
C LEU A 267 -6.34 -9.23 -14.64
N ARG A 268 -7.15 -8.21 -14.88
CA ARG A 268 -7.27 -7.03 -14.03
C ARG A 268 -8.73 -6.82 -13.66
N GLU A 269 -9.03 -7.00 -12.39
CA GLU A 269 -10.36 -6.79 -11.84
C GLU A 269 -10.22 -5.96 -10.58
N LEU A 270 -10.39 -4.64 -10.66
CA LEU A 270 -10.25 -3.77 -9.49
C LEU A 270 -11.29 -4.13 -8.42
N LYS A 271 -10.82 -4.53 -7.23
CA LYS A 271 -11.66 -4.79 -6.05
C LYS A 271 -10.98 -4.31 -4.78
N LEU A 272 -11.79 -4.13 -3.74
CA LEU A 272 -11.33 -3.94 -2.37
C LEU A 272 -10.41 -5.10 -1.96
N ALA A 273 -9.31 -4.74 -1.31
CA ALA A 273 -8.37 -5.64 -0.69
C ALA A 273 -8.47 -5.53 0.85
N PRO A 274 -8.09 -6.57 1.61
CA PRO A 274 -7.64 -7.89 1.16
C PRO A 274 -8.76 -8.71 0.49
N ARG A 275 -8.41 -9.45 -0.56
CA ARG A 275 -9.40 -10.24 -1.32
C ARG A 275 -9.75 -11.55 -0.66
N PHE A 276 -8.73 -12.22 -0.16
CA PHE A 276 -8.82 -13.62 0.24
C PHE A 276 -9.00 -13.76 1.74
N GLN A 277 -9.21 -15.01 2.18
CA GLN A 277 -9.33 -15.30 3.59
C GLN A 277 -8.00 -15.13 4.29
N PHE A 278 -8.03 -14.96 5.61
CA PHE A 278 -6.83 -14.74 6.41
C PHE A 278 -5.79 -15.85 6.17
N GLU A 279 -6.25 -17.10 6.12
CA GLU A 279 -5.45 -18.30 5.94
C GLU A 279 -4.74 -18.35 4.59
N ASP A 280 -5.33 -17.76 3.54
CA ASP A 280 -4.71 -17.66 2.21
C ASP A 280 -3.46 -16.77 2.21
N TYR A 281 -3.36 -15.89 3.21
CA TYR A 281 -2.20 -15.04 3.46
C TYR A 281 -1.34 -15.56 4.62
N VAL A 282 -1.59 -16.72 5.22
CA VAL A 282 -0.71 -17.27 6.26
C VAL A 282 0.35 -18.15 5.63
N LYS A 283 1.62 -17.79 5.83
CA LYS A 283 2.76 -18.63 5.44
C LYS A 283 3.36 -19.30 6.66
N ARG A 284 2.98 -20.56 6.89
CA ARG A 284 3.47 -21.35 8.04
C ARG A 284 5.00 -21.29 8.15
N ARG A 285 5.50 -21.10 9.36
CA ARG A 285 6.92 -20.97 9.75
C ARG A 285 7.58 -19.64 9.38
N ILE A 286 6.84 -18.68 8.83
CA ILE A 286 7.34 -17.34 8.49
C ILE A 286 6.45 -16.33 9.17
N CYS A 287 7.02 -15.51 10.07
CA CYS A 287 6.27 -14.51 10.82
C CYS A 287 5.07 -15.11 11.56
N ASP A 288 5.22 -16.30 12.15
CA ASP A 288 4.13 -17.05 12.79
C ASP A 288 3.46 -16.28 13.92
N HIS A 289 4.19 -15.36 14.57
CA HIS A 289 3.63 -14.51 15.60
C HIS A 289 2.72 -13.43 15.00
N GLU A 290 3.21 -12.69 14.00
CA GLU A 290 2.49 -11.60 13.35
C GLU A 290 1.34 -12.09 12.45
N SER A 291 1.44 -13.32 11.95
CA SER A 291 0.45 -13.97 11.08
C SER A 291 -0.64 -14.71 11.85
N ARG A 292 -0.80 -14.42 13.15
CA ARG A 292 -1.88 -14.93 13.99
C ARG A 292 -3.01 -13.92 14.06
N VAL A 293 -4.25 -14.40 13.96
CA VAL A 293 -5.44 -13.53 14.01
C VAL A 293 -5.47 -12.73 15.31
N GLU A 294 -5.14 -13.35 16.44
CA GLU A 294 -5.11 -12.70 17.76
C GLU A 294 -4.10 -11.55 17.86
N ASN A 295 -3.02 -11.62 17.09
CA ASN A 295 -1.94 -10.63 17.10
C ASN A 295 -2.11 -9.58 16.00
N PHE A 296 -2.83 -9.88 14.93
CA PHE A 296 -2.99 -8.98 13.79
C PHE A 296 -3.56 -7.63 14.23
N VAL A 297 -4.67 -7.63 14.97
CA VAL A 297 -5.32 -6.38 15.40
C VAL A 297 -4.43 -5.60 16.36
N SER A 298 -3.89 -6.25 17.40
CA SER A 298 -3.09 -5.59 18.43
C SER A 298 -1.81 -4.97 17.86
N GLU A 299 -1.13 -5.65 16.92
CA GLU A 299 0.05 -5.12 16.24
C GLU A 299 -0.29 -3.94 15.31
N ARG A 300 -1.47 -3.93 14.67
CA ARG A 300 -1.93 -2.78 13.86
C ARG A 300 -2.27 -1.59 14.75
N MET A 301 -3.01 -1.80 15.83
CA MET A 301 -3.34 -0.74 16.78
C MET A 301 -2.08 -0.12 17.40
N ALA A 302 -1.11 -0.95 17.81
CA ALA A 302 0.16 -0.47 18.34
C ALA A 302 0.95 0.39 17.32
N ASN A 303 0.95 -0.01 16.04
CA ASN A 303 1.56 0.81 14.98
C ASN A 303 0.81 2.12 14.78
N TYR A 304 -0.53 2.12 14.80
CA TYR A 304 -1.33 3.33 14.59
C TYR A 304 -1.19 4.32 15.75
N GLU A 305 -1.14 3.83 16.98
CA GLU A 305 -0.86 4.64 18.16
C GLU A 305 0.55 5.25 18.08
N LEU A 306 1.56 4.44 17.75
CA LEU A 306 2.94 4.90 17.67
C LEU A 306 3.17 5.93 16.54
N LEU A 307 2.59 5.68 15.36
CA LEU A 307 2.85 6.49 14.17
C LEU A 307 1.97 7.73 14.07
N TYR A 308 0.75 7.68 14.62
CA TYR A 308 -0.30 8.68 14.39
C TYR A 308 -1.04 9.09 15.67
N ASN A 309 -0.70 8.54 16.84
CA ASN A 309 -1.43 8.75 18.08
C ASN A 309 -2.93 8.38 17.97
N ILE A 310 -3.22 7.31 17.22
CA ILE A 310 -4.57 6.77 17.00
C ILE A 310 -4.74 5.50 17.84
N THR A 311 -5.65 5.56 18.82
CA THR A 311 -5.95 4.43 19.72
C THR A 311 -7.25 3.70 19.38
N GLU A 312 -8.04 4.24 18.44
CA GLU A 312 -9.31 3.67 17.97
C GLU A 312 -9.39 3.77 16.44
N VAL A 313 -9.96 2.74 15.80
CA VAL A 313 -10.17 2.71 14.34
C VAL A 313 -11.66 2.64 14.02
N ASP A 314 -12.04 3.14 12.85
CA ASP A 314 -13.44 3.16 12.41
C ASP A 314 -14.01 1.73 12.26
N VAL A 315 -15.33 1.61 12.35
CA VAL A 315 -16.06 0.38 12.08
C VAL A 315 -15.91 -0.07 10.63
N ASP A 316 -15.60 0.85 9.71
CA ASP A 316 -15.31 0.55 8.30
C ASP A 316 -13.83 0.19 8.04
N TRP A 317 -13.00 0.07 9.08
CA TRP A 317 -11.62 -0.36 8.93
C TRP A 317 -11.54 -1.76 8.31
N TRP A 318 -10.80 -1.86 7.20
CA TRP A 318 -10.67 -3.11 6.41
C TRP A 318 -10.18 -4.29 7.25
N GLY A 319 -9.41 -4.03 8.31
CA GLY A 319 -8.88 -5.07 9.19
C GLY A 319 -9.97 -5.82 9.96
N TRP A 320 -11.10 -5.17 10.27
CA TRP A 320 -12.23 -5.84 10.94
C TRP A 320 -12.85 -6.91 10.05
N GLU A 321 -13.10 -6.57 8.79
CA GLU A 321 -13.65 -7.52 7.83
C GLU A 321 -12.66 -8.66 7.58
N PHE A 322 -11.36 -8.34 7.42
CA PHE A 322 -10.33 -9.35 7.20
C PHE A 322 -10.23 -10.37 8.34
N VAL A 323 -10.30 -9.91 9.60
CA VAL A 323 -10.31 -10.78 10.78
C VAL A 323 -11.64 -11.52 10.92
N HIS A 324 -12.77 -10.86 10.71
CA HIS A 324 -14.08 -11.50 10.85
C HIS A 324 -14.25 -12.70 9.91
N ARG A 325 -13.80 -12.58 8.66
CA ARG A 325 -13.92 -13.67 7.69
C ARG A 325 -13.07 -14.91 8.04
N SER A 326 -12.06 -14.79 8.93
CA SER A 326 -11.27 -15.93 9.42
C SER A 326 -12.02 -16.87 10.38
N PHE A 327 -13.18 -16.43 10.89
CA PHE A 327 -14.02 -17.22 11.81
C PHE A 327 -15.24 -17.86 11.15
N GLN A 328 -15.40 -17.69 9.83
CA GLN A 328 -16.49 -18.26 9.02
C GLN A 328 -16.02 -19.52 8.29
#